data_AF-G8BW90-F1
#
_entry.id   AF-G8BW90-F1
#
_cell.length_a   1.000
_cell.length_b   1.000
_cell.length_c   1.000
_cell.angle_alpha   90.00
_cell.angle_beta   90.00
_cell.angle_gamma   90.00
#
_symmetry.space_group_name_H-M   'P 1'
#
loop_
_entity.id
_entity.type
_entity.pdbx_description
1 polymer ?
#
loop_
_entity_poly.entity_id
_entity_poly.type
_entity_poly.pdbx_seq_one_letter_code
_entity_poly.pdbx_strand_id
1 'polypeptide(L)'
;MCSEIEQVITDLISEDPYNCDKSRVLVFVLGDESRVAFEKIVPGALQLNSSIGSVLRSRNDIDILFLNKPQVLFMYLMKLDALENGKESIDYNYIIFYGLDCLIKEINNKNENHGQFDLEQVRLSNLIYNIAFRIKRKHSLKGLRYIPLRDDEENTSNSLRKIEEYWETVC
;
A
#
# COMPACT_ATOMS: atom_id res chain seq x y z
N MET A 1 -12.34 -15.82 -7.72
CA MET A 1 -11.88 -15.34 -6.40
C MET A 1 -11.77 -13.84 -6.53
N CYS A 2 -12.53 -13.07 -5.75
CA CYS A 2 -12.32 -11.62 -5.70
C CYS A 2 -10.98 -11.38 -5.01
N SER A 3 -10.09 -10.62 -5.64
CA SER A 3 -8.78 -10.32 -5.07
C SER A 3 -8.96 -9.47 -3.81
N GLU A 4 -8.16 -9.68 -2.75
CA GLU A 4 -8.27 -8.93 -1.49
C GLU A 4 -8.31 -7.40 -1.71
N ILE A 5 -7.56 -6.90 -2.69
CA ILE A 5 -7.56 -5.49 -3.09
C ILE A 5 -8.93 -5.02 -3.62
N GLU A 6 -9.68 -5.86 -4.33
CA GLU A 6 -11.02 -5.52 -4.85
C GLU A 6 -11.99 -5.28 -3.71
N GLN A 7 -11.90 -6.11 -2.66
CA GLN A 7 -12.73 -5.96 -1.46
C GLN A 7 -12.35 -4.68 -0.72
N VAL A 8 -11.05 -4.45 -0.49
CA VAL A 8 -10.59 -3.24 0.19
C VAL A 8 -10.99 -1.98 -0.56
N ILE A 9 -10.85 -1.95 -1.89
CA ILE A 9 -11.29 -0.81 -2.70
C ILE A 9 -12.80 -0.64 -2.64
N THR A 10 -13.56 -1.73 -2.69
CA THR A 10 -15.04 -1.69 -2.61
C THR A 10 -15.50 -1.15 -1.26
N ASP A 11 -14.91 -1.64 -0.16
CA ASP A 11 -15.19 -1.17 1.20
C ASP A 11 -14.86 0.32 1.32
N LEU A 12 -13.68 0.74 0.86
CA LEU A 12 -13.25 2.13 0.86
C LEU A 12 -14.12 3.04 0.01
N ILE A 13 -14.74 2.55 -1.06
CA ILE A 13 -15.63 3.32 -1.94
C ILE A 13 -17.07 3.34 -1.40
N SER A 14 -17.45 2.32 -0.63
CA SER A 14 -18.82 2.16 -0.10
C SER A 14 -19.06 2.91 1.21
N GLU A 15 -18.01 3.26 1.95
CA GLU A 15 -18.13 4.04 3.19
C GLU A 15 -18.80 5.41 2.98
N ASP A 16 -19.77 5.73 3.85
CA ASP A 16 -20.66 6.88 3.73
C ASP A 16 -19.93 8.25 3.66
N PRO A 17 -20.29 9.11 2.68
CA PRO A 17 -19.62 10.39 2.43
C PRO A 17 -19.91 11.46 3.50
N TYR A 18 -20.92 11.24 4.35
CA TYR A 18 -21.33 12.19 5.42
C TYR A 18 -20.76 11.83 6.79
N ASN A 19 -19.88 10.83 6.87
CA ASN A 19 -19.28 10.44 8.12
C ASN A 19 -18.24 11.51 8.55
N CYS A 20 -18.31 11.95 9.82
CA CYS A 20 -17.43 12.99 10.39
C CYS A 20 -15.95 12.53 10.40
N ASP A 21 -15.72 11.23 10.35
CA ASP A 21 -14.43 10.56 10.26
C ASP A 21 -14.05 10.26 8.80
N LYS A 22 -13.90 11.29 7.98
CA LYS A 22 -13.58 11.14 6.55
C LYS A 22 -12.24 10.41 6.35
N SER A 23 -12.27 9.19 5.83
CA SER A 23 -11.06 8.41 5.54
C SER A 23 -10.46 8.85 4.21
N ARG A 24 -9.45 9.73 4.26
CA ARG A 24 -8.60 10.02 3.09
C ARG A 24 -7.51 8.96 2.98
N VAL A 25 -7.40 8.31 1.83
CA VAL A 25 -6.56 7.13 1.63
C VAL A 25 -5.53 7.40 0.54
N LEU A 26 -4.28 7.02 0.81
CA LEU A 26 -3.22 6.99 -0.19
C LEU A 26 -2.88 5.53 -0.53
N VAL A 27 -3.06 5.15 -1.79
CA VAL A 27 -2.76 3.81 -2.29
C VAL A 27 -1.49 3.86 -3.15
N PHE A 28 -0.46 3.16 -2.72
CA PHE A 28 0.74 2.91 -3.50
C PHE A 28 0.56 1.61 -4.27
N VAL A 29 0.53 1.68 -5.60
CA VAL A 29 0.54 0.53 -6.50
C VAL A 29 1.98 0.33 -6.97
N LEU A 30 2.58 -0.78 -6.56
CA LEU A 30 4.02 -1.02 -6.66
C LEU A 30 4.34 -2.07 -7.73
N GLY A 31 5.15 -1.70 -8.71
CA GLY A 31 5.57 -2.60 -9.79
C GLY A 31 4.63 -2.60 -11.00
N ASP A 32 5.18 -3.00 -12.15
CA ASP A 32 4.44 -3.01 -13.42
C ASP A 32 3.33 -4.07 -13.45
N GLU A 33 3.58 -5.24 -12.85
CA GLU A 33 2.57 -6.30 -12.74
C GLU A 33 1.35 -5.84 -11.94
N SER A 34 1.58 -5.23 -10.78
CA SER A 34 0.52 -4.73 -9.91
C SER A 34 -0.25 -3.59 -10.55
N ARG A 35 0.41 -2.73 -11.32
CA ARG A 35 -0.27 -1.70 -12.11
C ARG A 35 -1.25 -2.30 -13.12
N VAL A 36 -0.79 -3.26 -13.93
CA VAL A 36 -1.64 -3.90 -14.94
C VAL A 36 -2.82 -4.65 -14.30
N ALA A 37 -2.59 -5.30 -13.15
CA ALA A 37 -3.65 -5.95 -12.40
C ALA A 37 -4.66 -4.93 -11.85
N PHE A 38 -4.18 -3.84 -11.25
CA PHE A 38 -5.01 -2.79 -10.68
C PHE A 38 -5.86 -2.08 -11.74
N GLU A 39 -5.30 -1.77 -12.91
CA GLU A 39 -6.03 -1.15 -14.02
C GLU A 39 -7.17 -2.03 -14.57
N LYS A 40 -7.07 -3.36 -14.43
CA LYS A 40 -8.15 -4.30 -14.78
C LYS A 40 -9.25 -4.38 -13.72
N ILE A 41 -8.88 -4.19 -12.46
CA ILE A 41 -9.76 -4.28 -11.29
C ILE A 41 -10.65 -3.05 -11.15
N VAL A 42 -10.07 -1.85 -11.31
CA VAL A 42 -10.79 -0.58 -11.07
C VAL A 42 -12.07 -0.42 -11.89
N PRO A 43 -12.11 -0.72 -13.20
CA PRO A 43 -13.34 -0.64 -13.99
C PRO A 43 -14.45 -1.55 -13.45
N GLY A 44 -14.10 -2.75 -12.96
CA GLY A 44 -15.05 -3.69 -12.37
C GLY A 44 -15.63 -3.20 -11.05
N ALA A 45 -14.78 -2.70 -10.15
CA ALA A 45 -15.20 -2.16 -8.85
C ALA A 45 -16.10 -0.92 -8.99
N LEU A 46 -15.82 -0.05 -9.96
CA LEU A 46 -16.64 1.14 -10.25
C LEU A 46 -18.00 0.79 -10.86
N GLN A 47 -18.09 -0.28 -11.65
CA GLN A 47 -19.37 -0.75 -12.22
C GLN A 47 -20.29 -1.34 -11.14
N LEU A 48 -19.72 -2.00 -10.13
CA LEU A 48 -20.46 -2.57 -9.01
C LEU A 48 -20.99 -1.47 -8.06
N ASN A 49 -20.26 -0.37 -7.91
CA ASN A 49 -20.58 0.72 -6.99
C ASN A 49 -20.99 2.00 -7.73
N SER A 50 -22.22 2.00 -8.27
CA SER A 50 -22.78 3.10 -9.07
C SER A 50 -23.36 4.27 -8.26
N SER A 51 -23.13 4.31 -6.94
CA SER A 51 -23.66 5.38 -6.09
C SER A 51 -22.92 6.70 -6.35
N ILE A 52 -23.63 7.82 -6.33
CA ILE A 52 -23.04 9.16 -6.51
C ILE A 52 -22.01 9.46 -5.42
N GLY A 53 -22.23 8.97 -4.19
CA GLY A 53 -21.29 9.09 -3.07
C GLY A 53 -19.97 8.36 -3.34
N SER A 54 -20.06 7.14 -3.87
CA SER A 54 -18.91 6.32 -4.27
C SER A 54 -18.05 6.99 -5.35
N VAL A 55 -18.68 7.62 -6.34
CA VAL A 55 -17.98 8.37 -7.40
C VAL A 55 -17.30 9.64 -6.86
N LEU A 56 -17.95 10.37 -5.95
CA LEU A 56 -17.36 11.55 -5.32
C LEU A 56 -16.15 11.19 -4.46
N ARG A 57 -16.24 10.09 -3.71
CA ARG A 57 -15.18 9.61 -2.84
C ARG A 57 -13.98 9.09 -3.61
N SER A 58 -14.22 8.30 -4.66
CA SER A 58 -13.15 7.83 -5.56
C SER A 58 -12.36 8.98 -6.20
N ARG A 59 -12.95 10.18 -6.33
CA ARG A 59 -12.28 11.35 -6.95
C ARG A 59 -11.58 12.25 -5.96
N ASN A 60 -12.08 12.37 -4.73
CA ASN A 60 -11.63 13.41 -3.80
C ASN A 60 -10.86 12.86 -2.58
N ASP A 61 -11.05 11.59 -2.25
CA ASP A 61 -10.60 11.00 -0.98
C ASP A 61 -9.68 9.80 -1.14
N ILE A 62 -9.52 9.26 -2.34
CA ILE A 62 -8.62 8.14 -2.64
C ILE A 62 -7.62 8.61 -3.68
N ASP A 63 -6.37 8.78 -3.26
CA ASP A 63 -5.27 9.11 -4.16
C ASP A 63 -4.46 7.85 -4.45
N ILE A 64 -4.16 7.62 -5.73
CA ILE A 64 -3.46 6.43 -6.20
C ILE A 64 -2.14 6.84 -6.84
N LEU A 65 -1.03 6.25 -6.39
CA LEU A 65 0.32 6.46 -6.90
C LEU A 65 0.89 5.17 -7.46
N PHE A 66 1.21 5.19 -8.75
CA PHE A 66 1.89 4.08 -9.43
C PHE A 66 3.40 4.27 -9.37
N LEU A 67 4.11 3.33 -8.74
CA LEU A 67 5.55 3.39 -8.54
C LEU A 67 6.21 2.08 -8.98
N ASN A 68 7.11 2.15 -9.95
CA ASN A 68 7.77 0.96 -10.49
C ASN A 68 9.15 0.69 -9.85
N LYS A 69 9.62 1.57 -8.97
CA LYS A 69 10.98 1.52 -8.43
C LYS A 69 10.97 1.69 -6.91
N PRO A 70 11.65 0.82 -6.13
CA PRO A 70 11.75 0.97 -4.69
C PRO A 70 12.37 2.30 -4.26
N GLN A 71 13.35 2.82 -5.01
CA GLN A 71 14.00 4.09 -4.68
C GLN A 71 13.01 5.26 -4.69
N VAL A 72 12.02 5.23 -5.61
CA VAL A 72 10.99 6.27 -5.69
C VAL A 72 10.02 6.13 -4.54
N LEU A 73 9.64 4.90 -4.17
CA LEU A 73 8.85 4.64 -2.96
C LEU A 73 9.53 5.23 -1.71
N PHE A 74 10.82 4.98 -1.52
CA PHE A 74 11.57 5.57 -0.39
C PHE A 74 11.56 7.09 -0.40
N MET A 75 11.75 7.71 -1.57
CA MET A 75 11.72 9.17 -1.67
C MET A 75 10.35 9.73 -1.27
N TYR A 76 9.26 9.08 -1.67
CA TYR A 76 7.91 9.46 -1.27
C TYR A 76 7.67 9.28 0.23
N LEU A 77 8.09 8.14 0.79
CA LEU A 77 7.96 7.90 2.23
C LEU A 77 8.77 8.92 3.05
N MET A 78 10.00 9.23 2.64
CA MET A 78 10.80 10.27 3.29
C MET A 78 10.17 11.66 3.16
N LYS A 79 9.57 11.98 2.00
CA LYS A 79 8.81 13.22 1.83
C LYS A 79 7.65 13.28 2.81
N LEU A 80 6.85 12.22 2.94
CA LEU A 80 5.74 12.14 3.88
C LEU A 80 6.20 12.27 5.34
N ASP A 81 7.29 11.59 5.70
CA ASP A 81 7.88 11.69 7.02
C ASP A 81 8.37 13.12 7.34
N ALA A 82 8.82 13.89 6.34
CA ALA A 82 9.34 15.24 6.53
C ALA A 82 8.27 16.34 6.67
N LEU A 83 7.03 16.10 6.22
CA LEU A 83 5.98 17.14 6.11
C LEU A 83 5.64 17.84 7.44
N GLU A 84 5.83 17.17 8.57
CA GLU A 84 5.48 17.73 9.89
C GLU A 84 6.42 18.86 10.38
N ASN A 85 7.55 19.09 9.71
CA ASN A 85 8.47 20.19 10.08
C ASN A 85 8.11 21.55 9.44
N GLY A 86 6.95 21.67 8.80
CA GLY A 86 6.48 22.86 8.08
C GLY A 86 4.99 23.16 8.26
N LYS A 87 4.43 24.02 7.38
CA LYS A 87 3.01 24.44 7.38
C LYS A 87 2.04 23.42 6.75
N GLU A 88 2.53 22.32 6.19
CA GLU A 88 1.74 21.35 5.42
C GLU A 88 1.60 20.04 6.21
N SER A 89 0.39 19.74 6.69
CA SER A 89 0.06 18.45 7.30
C SER A 89 -0.17 17.37 6.23
N ILE A 90 0.07 16.11 6.59
CA ILE A 90 -0.47 14.99 5.81
C ILE A 90 -1.98 14.95 6.03
N ASP A 91 -2.75 15.01 4.95
CA ASP A 91 -4.21 14.92 4.98
C ASP A 91 -4.73 13.48 4.86
N TYR A 92 -3.84 12.49 4.86
CA TYR A 92 -4.19 11.08 4.71
C TYR A 92 -4.32 10.40 6.07
N ASN A 93 -5.39 9.63 6.25
CA ASN A 93 -5.65 8.84 7.45
C ASN A 93 -5.28 7.36 7.27
N TYR A 94 -5.23 6.89 6.02
CA TYR A 94 -4.87 5.52 5.68
C TYR A 94 -3.82 5.50 4.56
N ILE A 95 -2.87 4.58 4.69
CA ILE A 95 -1.92 4.25 3.63
C ILE A 95 -2.02 2.77 3.30
N ILE A 96 -2.06 2.46 2.01
CA ILE A 96 -2.13 1.10 1.49
C ILE A 96 -0.97 0.88 0.54
N PHE A 97 -0.21 -0.20 0.72
CA PHE A 97 0.78 -0.67 -0.23
C PHE A 97 0.24 -1.91 -0.93
N TYR A 98 0.07 -1.82 -2.25
CA TYR A 98 -0.36 -2.92 -3.09
C TYR A 98 0.80 -3.37 -3.98
N GLY A 99 1.15 -4.66 -3.93
CA GLY A 99 2.19 -5.22 -4.81
C GLY A 99 3.63 -5.06 -4.30
N LEU A 100 3.83 -4.85 -3.00
CA LEU A 100 5.19 -4.75 -2.43
C LEU A 100 6.00 -6.02 -2.65
N ASP A 101 5.34 -7.19 -2.60
CA ASP A 101 5.87 -8.50 -2.91
C ASP A 101 6.52 -8.56 -4.30
N CYS A 102 5.84 -8.04 -5.32
CA CYS A 102 6.38 -7.97 -6.68
C CYS A 102 7.64 -7.10 -6.74
N LEU A 103 7.56 -5.91 -6.14
CA LEU A 103 8.66 -4.95 -6.15
C LEU A 103 9.91 -5.52 -5.46
N ILE A 104 9.77 -6.26 -4.35
CA ILE A 104 10.89 -6.88 -3.63
C ILE A 104 11.46 -8.07 -4.40
N LYS A 105 10.61 -8.84 -5.09
CA LYS A 105 11.03 -9.99 -5.91
C LYS A 105 11.92 -9.56 -7.08
N GLU A 106 11.58 -8.46 -7.76
CA GLU A 106 12.30 -7.96 -8.93
C GLU A 106 13.75 -7.51 -8.64
N ILE A 107 14.07 -7.18 -7.38
CA ILE A 107 15.38 -6.64 -6.98
C ILE A 107 16.49 -7.67 -7.17
N ASN A 108 16.15 -8.96 -7.12
CA ASN A 108 17.11 -10.05 -7.24
C ASN A 108 16.67 -11.08 -8.28
N ASN A 109 16.55 -10.64 -9.54
CA ASN A 109 16.40 -11.52 -10.71
C ASN A 109 17.61 -12.46 -10.96
N LYS A 110 18.63 -12.47 -10.09
CA LYS A 110 19.88 -13.24 -10.27
C LYS A 110 19.97 -14.52 -9.46
N ASN A 111 19.10 -14.72 -8.46
CA ASN A 111 19.19 -15.87 -7.59
C ASN A 111 17.99 -16.80 -7.82
N GLU A 112 18.26 -17.92 -8.49
CA GLU A 112 17.37 -19.10 -8.66
C GLU A 112 17.07 -19.82 -7.32
N ASN A 113 17.34 -19.18 -6.18
CA ASN A 113 17.00 -19.69 -4.86
C ASN A 113 15.53 -19.41 -4.59
N HIS A 114 14.68 -20.24 -5.19
CA HIS A 114 13.25 -20.30 -4.96
C HIS A 114 12.96 -20.52 -3.47
N GLY A 115 12.78 -19.42 -2.73
CA GLY A 115 12.03 -19.45 -1.48
C GLY A 115 12.64 -18.82 -0.24
N GLN A 116 13.81 -18.16 -0.27
CA GLN A 116 14.31 -17.48 0.92
C GLN A 116 14.73 -16.04 0.60
N PHE A 117 14.32 -15.11 1.46
CA PHE A 117 14.70 -13.70 1.33
C PHE A 117 16.21 -13.57 1.36
N ASP A 118 16.77 -12.94 0.32
CA ASP A 118 18.15 -12.51 0.34
C ASP A 118 18.35 -11.33 1.30
N LEU A 119 19.57 -11.13 1.78
CA LEU A 119 19.94 -10.08 2.73
C LEU A 119 19.49 -8.69 2.24
N GLU A 120 19.60 -8.42 0.95
CA GLU A 120 19.16 -7.16 0.35
C GLU A 120 17.65 -6.98 0.42
N GLN A 121 16.87 -8.04 0.18
CA GLN A 121 15.40 -8.02 0.26
C GLN A 121 14.93 -7.82 1.70
N VAL A 122 15.55 -8.52 2.66
CA VAL A 122 15.28 -8.33 4.10
C VAL A 122 15.57 -6.89 4.49
N ARG A 123 16.75 -6.38 4.13
CA ARG A 123 17.18 -5.03 4.47
C ARG A 123 16.23 -3.98 3.91
N LEU A 124 15.83 -4.13 2.65
CA LEU A 124 14.95 -3.17 2.00
C LEU A 124 13.56 -3.19 2.61
N SER A 125 12.99 -4.39 2.79
CA SER A 125 11.67 -4.56 3.42
C SER A 125 11.66 -3.91 4.80
N ASN A 126 12.66 -4.19 5.63
CA ASN A 126 12.80 -3.57 6.94
C ASN A 126 12.86 -2.04 6.87
N LEU A 127 13.56 -1.48 5.89
CA LEU A 127 13.64 -0.04 5.72
C LEU A 127 12.28 0.56 5.32
N ILE A 128 11.52 -0.11 4.45
CA ILE A 128 10.15 0.31 4.06
C ILE A 128 9.23 0.27 5.29
N TYR A 129 9.15 -0.87 5.97
CA TYR A 129 8.28 -1.05 7.13
C TYR A 129 8.63 -0.06 8.24
N ASN A 130 9.92 0.09 8.59
CA ASN A 130 10.35 1.06 9.61
C ASN A 130 9.85 2.48 9.31
N ILE A 131 10.07 2.98 8.09
CA ILE A 131 9.64 4.33 7.71
C ILE A 131 8.11 4.42 7.70
N ALA A 132 7.42 3.43 7.14
CA ALA A 132 5.96 3.44 7.06
C ALA A 132 5.29 3.42 8.45
N PHE A 133 5.78 2.60 9.39
CA PHE A 133 5.29 2.60 10.77
C PHE A 133 5.71 3.85 11.55
N ARG A 134 6.86 4.46 11.25
CA ARG A 134 7.22 5.77 11.78
C ARG A 134 6.23 6.84 11.32
N ILE A 135 5.88 6.88 10.04
CA ILE A 135 4.86 7.79 9.48
C ILE A 135 3.50 7.53 10.15
N LYS A 136 3.09 6.26 10.31
CA LYS A 136 1.85 5.87 11.00
C LYS A 136 1.76 6.52 12.38
N ARG A 137 2.82 6.44 13.18
CA ARG A 137 2.85 7.01 14.53
C ARG A 137 2.93 8.53 14.52
N LYS A 138 3.83 9.06 13.69
CA LYS A 138 4.09 10.49 13.59
C LYS A 138 2.82 11.27 13.22
N HIS A 139 2.13 10.82 12.17
CA HIS A 139 0.93 11.47 11.65
C HIS A 139 -0.37 10.87 12.21
N SER A 140 -0.29 10.00 13.22
CA SER A 140 -1.46 9.33 13.83
C SER A 140 -2.42 8.70 12.81
N LEU A 141 -1.87 8.02 11.80
CA LEU A 141 -2.66 7.36 10.77
C LEU A 141 -3.57 6.30 11.41
N LYS A 142 -4.84 6.28 11.01
CA LYS A 142 -5.83 5.29 11.44
C LYS A 142 -5.46 3.88 10.98
N GLY A 143 -4.77 3.73 9.85
CA GLY A 143 -4.36 2.43 9.37
C GLY A 143 -3.24 2.44 8.35
N LEU A 144 -2.50 1.34 8.35
CA LEU A 144 -1.48 0.98 7.39
C LEU A 144 -1.79 -0.44 6.95
N ARG A 145 -1.94 -0.69 5.65
CA ARG A 145 -2.20 -2.04 5.12
C ARG A 145 -1.24 -2.38 4.00
N TYR A 146 -0.82 -3.64 3.97
CA TYR A 146 -0.01 -4.22 2.91
C TYR A 146 -0.84 -5.31 2.25
N ILE A 147 -1.04 -5.20 0.94
CA ILE A 147 -1.86 -6.12 0.16
C ILE A 147 -0.94 -6.72 -0.92
N PRO A 148 -0.66 -8.03 -0.87
CA PRO A 148 0.16 -8.68 -1.88
C PRO A 148 -0.56 -8.69 -3.23
N LEU A 149 0.19 -8.74 -4.33
CA LEU A 149 -0.42 -8.95 -5.65
C LEU A 149 -0.94 -10.38 -5.79
N ARG A 150 -0.21 -11.35 -5.25
CA ARG A 150 -0.52 -12.78 -5.34
C ARG A 150 -0.75 -13.35 -3.95
N ASP A 151 -1.92 -13.96 -3.75
CA ASP A 151 -2.30 -14.68 -2.52
C ASP A 151 -1.57 -16.02 -2.35
N ASP A 152 -0.68 -16.36 -3.27
CA ASP A 152 0.01 -17.64 -3.24
C ASP A 152 0.97 -17.72 -2.04
N GLU A 153 1.10 -18.94 -1.51
CA GLU A 153 2.06 -19.36 -0.48
C GLU A 153 3.53 -19.20 -0.90
N GLU A 154 3.85 -18.24 -1.78
CA GLU A 154 5.22 -17.82 -2.01
C GLU A 154 5.82 -17.34 -0.69
N ASN A 155 6.98 -17.90 -0.36
CA ASN A 155 7.74 -17.56 0.85
C ASN A 155 7.97 -16.05 1.02
N THR A 156 7.85 -15.27 -0.05
CA THR A 156 7.95 -13.81 -0.06
C THR A 156 6.87 -13.13 0.77
N SER A 157 5.59 -13.39 0.47
CA SER A 157 4.46 -12.76 1.17
C SER A 157 4.46 -13.15 2.66
N ASN A 158 4.77 -14.41 2.96
CA ASN A 158 4.93 -14.90 4.32
C ASN A 158 6.11 -14.24 5.06
N SER A 159 7.22 -14.01 4.37
CA SER A 159 8.40 -13.33 4.97
C SER A 159 8.12 -11.85 5.21
N LEU A 160 7.44 -11.18 4.28
CA LEU A 160 7.00 -9.79 4.44
C LEU A 160 6.05 -9.63 5.61
N ARG A 161 5.06 -10.52 5.73
CA ARG A 161 4.13 -10.54 6.86
C ARG A 161 4.82 -10.66 8.21
N LYS A 162 5.84 -11.52 8.33
CA LYS A 162 6.64 -11.62 9.57
C LYS A 162 7.38 -10.32 9.91
N ILE A 163 7.90 -9.63 8.89
CA ILE A 163 8.58 -8.34 9.08
C ILE A 163 7.55 -7.26 9.47
N GLU A 164 6.37 -7.27 8.86
CA GLU A 164 5.26 -6.39 9.20
C GLU A 164 4.82 -6.57 10.66
N GLU A 165 4.52 -7.80 11.08
CA GLU A 165 4.10 -8.15 12.45
C GLU A 165 5.16 -7.71 13.49
N TYR A 166 6.44 -7.87 13.15
CA TYR A 166 7.54 -7.39 13.97
C TYR A 166 7.49 -5.87 14.16
N TRP A 167 7.37 -5.11 13.07
CA TRP A 167 7.35 -3.66 13.14
C TRP A 167 6.08 -3.10 13.76
N GLU A 168 4.93 -3.77 13.58
CA GLU A 168 3.69 -3.42 14.28
C GLU A 168 3.82 -3.58 15.80
N THR A 169 4.57 -4.58 16.27
CA THR A 169 4.81 -4.79 17.70
C THR A 169 5.83 -3.79 18.28
N VAL A 170 6.87 -3.46 17.50
CA VAL A 170 7.93 -2.54 17.93
C VAL A 170 7.50 -1.08 17.89
N CYS A 171 6.55 -0.75 17.02
CA CYS A 171 6.15 0.64 16.77
C CYS A 171 4.89 1.04 17.53
#